data_AF-A0A160P389-F1
#
_entry.id   AF-A0A160P389-F1
#
_cell.length_a   1.000
_cell.length_b   1.000
_cell.length_c   1.000
_cell.angle_alpha   90.00
_cell.angle_beta   90.00
_cell.angle_gamma   90.00
#
_symmetry.space_group_name_H-M   'P 1'
#
loop_
_entity.id
_entity.type
_entity.pdbx_description
1 polymer ?
#
loop_
_entity_poly.entity_id
_entity_poly.type
_entity_poly.pdbx_seq_one_letter_code
_entity_poly.pdbx_strand_id
1 'polypeptide(L)'
;MDKDIQQRFERITAFVEARLTPLFDPENGSDHGFGMDDTSRSLRALRYTVQAASAVSGLLEKRESAPELRQVVDQALEHNWDVLRSIARMWEDHPDFLKEFKGHSWDVLGI
;
A
#
# COMPACT_ATOMS: atom_id res chain seq x y z
N MET A 1 -3.42 -8.02 -17.72
CA MET A 1 -2.90 -6.71 -17.29
C MET A 1 -3.35 -6.44 -15.87
N ASP A 2 -4.66 -6.44 -15.60
CA ASP A 2 -5.21 -6.14 -14.28
C ASP A 2 -4.76 -7.12 -13.17
N LYS A 3 -4.64 -8.42 -13.50
CA LYS A 3 -4.05 -9.41 -12.58
C LYS A 3 -2.60 -9.10 -12.17
N ASP A 4 -1.81 -8.50 -13.06
CA ASP A 4 -0.42 -8.10 -12.75
C ASP A 4 -0.42 -6.84 -11.88
N ILE A 5 -1.31 -5.88 -12.14
CA ILE A 5 -1.52 -4.70 -11.28
C ILE A 5 -1.91 -5.14 -9.87
N GLN A 6 -2.89 -6.04 -9.75
CA GLN A 6 -3.33 -6.58 -8.47
C GLN A 6 -2.17 -7.21 -7.69
N GLN A 7 -1.37 -8.06 -8.35
CA GLN A 7 -0.21 -8.70 -7.72
C GLN A 7 0.83 -7.67 -7.26
N ARG A 8 1.03 -6.57 -7.98
CA ARG A 8 1.96 -5.50 -7.57
C ARG A 8 1.46 -4.80 -6.32
N PHE A 9 0.17 -4.50 -6.24
CA PHE A 9 -0.47 -3.97 -5.02
C PHE A 9 -0.32 -4.95 -3.85
N GLU A 10 -0.60 -6.24 -4.06
CA GLU A 10 -0.44 -7.26 -3.03
C GLU A 10 1.01 -7.35 -2.53
N ARG A 11 2.00 -7.32 -3.43
CA ARG A 11 3.43 -7.38 -3.05
C ARG A 11 3.88 -6.15 -2.25
N ILE A 12 3.54 -4.94 -2.68
CA ILE A 12 3.96 -3.73 -1.96
C ILE A 12 3.22 -3.60 -0.62
N THR A 13 1.94 -3.98 -0.56
CA THR A 13 1.18 -4.02 0.70
C THR A 13 1.80 -5.03 1.65
N ALA A 14 2.07 -6.26 1.21
CA ALA A 14 2.70 -7.28 2.04
C ALA A 14 4.09 -6.84 2.54
N PHE A 15 4.88 -6.17 1.70
CA PHE A 15 6.17 -5.62 2.09
C PHE A 15 6.02 -4.62 3.25
N VAL A 16 5.10 -3.67 3.14
CA VAL A 16 4.85 -2.65 4.17
C VAL A 16 4.24 -3.27 5.43
N GLU A 17 3.24 -4.14 5.29
CA GLU A 17 2.58 -4.79 6.42
C GLU A 17 3.53 -5.68 7.24
N ALA A 18 4.49 -6.33 6.59
CA ALA A 18 5.52 -7.10 7.28
C ALA A 18 6.40 -6.23 8.21
N ARG A 19 6.51 -4.91 7.94
CA ARG A 19 7.26 -3.96 8.80
C ARG A 19 6.37 -3.31 9.84
N LEU A 20 5.11 -3.03 9.48
CA LEU A 20 4.17 -2.41 10.40
C LEU A 20 3.63 -3.38 11.44
N THR A 21 3.30 -4.61 11.06
CA THR A 21 2.63 -5.59 11.94
C THR A 21 3.38 -5.87 13.24
N PRO A 22 4.71 -6.10 13.23
CA PRO A 22 5.47 -6.33 14.46
C PRO A 22 5.42 -5.15 15.45
N LEU A 23 5.18 -3.92 14.97
CA LEU A 23 5.07 -2.73 15.83
C LEU A 23 3.77 -2.70 16.64
N PHE A 24 2.82 -3.59 16.34
CA PHE A 24 1.56 -3.75 17.07
C PHE A 24 1.52 -5.02 17.92
N ASP A 25 2.59 -5.82 17.93
CA ASP A 25 2.66 -7.07 18.68
C ASP A 25 2.84 -6.80 20.19
N PRO A 26 1.93 -7.28 21.05
CA PRO A 26 2.06 -7.13 22.50
C PRO A 26 3.30 -7.82 23.10
N GLU A 27 3.78 -8.93 22.52
CA GLU A 27 4.89 -9.73 23.05
C GLU A 27 6.27 -9.17 22.69
N ASN A 28 6.39 -8.46 21.55
CA ASN A 28 7.63 -7.82 21.10
C ASN A 28 7.84 -6.41 21.69
N GLY A 29 6.99 -6.01 22.64
CA GLY A 29 7.36 -5.07 23.69
C GLY A 29 6.90 -3.63 23.52
N SER A 30 5.61 -3.36 23.26
CA SER A 30 5.13 -2.02 23.64
C SER A 30 3.64 -1.82 23.86
N ASP A 31 3.38 -0.84 24.73
CA ASP A 31 2.22 0.04 24.70
C ASP A 31 2.03 0.77 23.33
N HIS A 32 2.83 0.53 22.27
CA HIS A 32 2.86 1.36 21.04
C HIS A 32 1.93 0.92 19.90
N GLY A 33 1.12 -0.12 20.08
CA GLY A 33 0.00 -0.43 19.19
C GLY A 33 -1.38 -0.04 19.75
N PHE A 34 -1.48 -0.06 21.08
CA PHE A 34 -2.75 0.07 21.82
C PHE A 34 -2.79 1.27 22.75
N GLY A 35 -1.64 1.85 23.08
CA GLY A 35 -1.52 3.06 23.89
C GLY A 35 -2.17 4.27 23.24
N MET A 36 -2.50 5.25 24.07
CA MET A 36 -3.06 6.54 23.66
C MET A 36 -1.97 7.63 23.63
N ASP A 37 -0.73 7.26 23.29
CA ASP A 37 0.34 8.22 22.98
C ASP A 37 0.40 8.52 21.48
N ASP A 38 1.10 9.60 21.12
CA ASP A 38 1.13 10.10 19.74
C ASP A 38 1.90 9.18 18.78
N THR A 39 2.82 8.35 19.28
CA THR A 39 3.51 7.34 18.46
C THR A 39 2.51 6.25 18.07
N SER A 40 1.77 5.71 19.04
CA SER A 40 0.71 4.73 18.79
C SER A 40 -0.37 5.24 17.83
N ARG A 41 -0.78 6.51 17.99
CA ARG A 41 -1.74 7.16 17.07
C ARG A 41 -1.17 7.24 15.66
N SER A 42 0.08 7.69 15.52
CA SER A 42 0.77 7.79 14.23
C SER A 42 0.90 6.42 13.54
N LEU A 43 1.26 5.37 14.30
CA LEU A 43 1.36 4.00 13.77
C LEU A 43 -0.01 3.49 13.30
N ARG A 44 -1.07 3.67 14.09
CA ARG A 44 -2.44 3.28 13.68
C ARG A 44 -2.89 4.06 12.44
N ALA A 45 -2.64 5.35 12.39
CA ALA A 45 -2.95 6.17 11.22
C ALA A 45 -2.24 5.64 9.97
N LEU A 46 -0.93 5.34 10.07
CA LEU A 46 -0.16 4.76 8.98
C LEU A 46 -0.72 3.41 8.54
N ARG A 47 -1.05 2.51 9.48
CA ARG A 47 -1.68 1.22 9.17
C ARG A 47 -3.01 1.40 8.44
N TYR A 48 -3.87 2.32 8.88
CA TYR A 48 -5.13 2.61 8.20
C TYR A 48 -4.92 3.21 6.81
N THR A 49 -3.91 4.07 6.61
CA THR A 49 -3.54 4.56 5.29
C THR A 49 -3.13 3.44 4.36
N VAL A 50 -2.30 2.49 4.82
CA VAL A 50 -1.89 1.32 4.01
C VAL A 50 -3.09 0.45 3.64
N GLN A 51 -3.99 0.19 4.58
CA GLN A 51 -5.20 -0.60 4.34
C GLN A 51 -6.16 0.09 3.36
N ALA A 52 -6.36 1.41 3.51
CA ALA A 52 -7.20 2.17 2.59
C ALA A 52 -6.60 2.21 1.17
N ALA A 53 -5.29 2.42 1.07
CA ALA A 53 -4.61 2.48 -0.21
C ALA A 53 -4.55 1.12 -0.91
N SER A 54 -4.41 0.01 -0.18
CA SER A 54 -4.39 -1.33 -0.77
C SER A 54 -5.76 -1.78 -1.27
N ALA A 55 -6.84 -1.37 -0.58
CA ALA A 55 -8.21 -1.72 -0.94
C ALA A 55 -8.63 -1.24 -2.33
N VAL A 56 -7.96 -0.22 -2.89
CA VAL A 56 -8.24 0.28 -4.24
C VAL A 56 -8.06 -0.79 -5.32
N SER A 57 -7.21 -1.80 -5.08
CA SER A 57 -7.00 -2.91 -6.02
C SER A 57 -8.29 -3.68 -6.32
N GLY A 58 -9.27 -3.66 -5.41
CA GLY A 58 -10.62 -4.19 -5.63
C GLY A 58 -11.43 -3.45 -6.70
N LEU A 59 -10.99 -2.28 -7.17
CA LEU A 59 -11.62 -1.56 -8.28
C LEU A 59 -11.19 -2.08 -9.66
N LEU A 60 -10.19 -2.96 -9.74
CA LEU A 60 -9.69 -3.49 -11.01
C LEU A 60 -10.79 -4.20 -11.82
N GLU A 61 -11.69 -4.94 -11.17
CA GLU A 61 -12.84 -5.55 -11.86
C GLU A 61 -13.72 -4.52 -12.57
N LYS A 62 -13.90 -3.33 -11.96
CA LYS A 62 -14.68 -2.22 -12.54
C LYS A 62 -13.95 -1.57 -13.72
N ARG A 63 -12.62 -1.62 -13.75
CA ARG A 63 -11.81 -1.11 -14.86
C ARG A 63 -12.16 -1.78 -16.18
N GLU A 64 -12.44 -3.10 -16.14
CA GLU A 64 -12.84 -3.90 -17.31
C GLU A 64 -14.36 -3.88 -17.52
N SER A 65 -15.15 -4.01 -16.45
CA SER A 65 -16.60 -4.20 -16.55
C SER A 65 -17.42 -2.90 -16.70
N ALA A 66 -16.86 -1.74 -16.37
CA ALA A 66 -17.53 -0.44 -16.45
C ALA A 66 -16.63 0.60 -17.16
N PRO A 67 -16.57 0.59 -18.51
CA PRO A 67 -15.70 1.46 -19.30
C PRO A 67 -15.85 2.96 -19.00
N GLU A 68 -17.07 3.39 -18.65
CA GLU A 68 -17.37 4.77 -18.26
C GLU A 68 -16.68 5.20 -16.95
N LEU A 69 -16.29 4.25 -16.10
CA LEU A 69 -15.56 4.50 -14.86
C LEU A 69 -14.04 4.37 -15.01
N ARG A 70 -13.55 3.93 -16.18
CA ARG A 70 -12.15 3.57 -16.37
C ARG A 70 -11.18 4.67 -15.95
N GLN A 71 -11.41 5.92 -16.37
CA GLN A 71 -10.55 7.05 -16.03
C GLN A 71 -10.48 7.30 -14.51
N VAL A 72 -11.62 7.17 -13.83
CA VAL A 72 -11.70 7.35 -12.36
C VAL A 72 -10.98 6.21 -11.64
N VAL A 73 -11.11 4.97 -12.15
CA VAL A 73 -10.41 3.80 -11.61
C VAL A 73 -8.90 3.92 -11.82
N ASP A 74 -8.47 4.31 -13.02
CA ASP A 74 -7.06 4.54 -13.38
C ASP A 74 -6.44 5.59 -12.44
N GLN A 75 -7.10 6.75 -12.26
CA GLN A 75 -6.64 7.80 -11.34
C GLN A 75 -6.56 7.32 -9.88
N ALA A 76 -7.54 6.52 -9.43
CA ALA A 76 -7.53 5.98 -8.08
C ALA A 76 -6.37 5.00 -7.88
N LEU A 77 -6.10 4.13 -8.86
CA LEU A 77 -4.98 3.20 -8.84
C LEU A 77 -3.65 3.96 -8.82
N GLU A 78 -3.49 4.99 -9.66
CA GLU A 78 -2.27 5.79 -9.72
C GLU A 78 -1.96 6.45 -8.38
N HIS A 79 -2.95 7.16 -7.82
CA HIS A 79 -2.78 7.87 -6.56
C HIS A 79 -2.38 6.93 -5.41
N ASN A 80 -3.08 5.80 -5.28
CA ASN A 80 -2.86 4.88 -4.18
C ASN A 80 -1.57 4.05 -4.36
N TRP A 81 -1.14 3.79 -5.60
CA TRP A 81 0.21 3.30 -5.85
C TRP A 81 1.26 4.28 -5.33
N ASP A 82 1.11 5.58 -5.63
CA ASP A 82 2.06 6.59 -5.15
C ASP A 82 2.06 6.76 -3.62
N VAL A 83 0.93 6.55 -2.96
CA VAL A 83 0.85 6.47 -1.48
C VAL A 83 1.66 5.27 -0.97
N LEU A 84 1.38 4.07 -1.47
CA LEU A 84 2.06 2.84 -1.03
C LEU A 84 3.55 2.88 -1.32
N ARG A 85 3.96 3.39 -2.49
CA ARG A 85 5.37 3.56 -2.84
C ARG A 85 6.07 4.52 -1.88
N SER A 86 5.44 5.64 -1.53
CA SER A 86 6.06 6.65 -0.67
C SER A 86 6.32 6.08 0.72
N ILE A 87 5.39 5.26 1.21
CA ILE A 87 5.54 4.51 2.45
C ILE A 87 6.67 3.48 2.28
N ALA A 88 6.62 2.62 1.26
CA ALA A 88 7.63 1.59 1.02
C ALA A 88 9.06 2.14 0.92
N ARG A 89 9.24 3.32 0.33
CA ARG A 89 10.55 3.99 0.20
C ARG A 89 11.20 4.38 1.53
N MET A 90 10.46 4.40 2.64
CA MET A 90 11.05 4.57 3.96
C MET A 90 11.93 3.39 4.38
N TRP A 91 11.85 2.27 3.66
CA TRP A 91 12.67 1.07 3.85
C TRP A 91 13.45 0.70 2.58
N GLU A 92 13.87 1.71 1.80
CA GLU A 92 14.60 1.52 0.53
C GLU A 92 15.96 0.79 0.70
N ASP A 93 16.54 0.85 1.90
CA ASP A 93 17.76 0.17 2.32
C ASP A 93 17.54 -1.27 2.82
N HIS A 94 16.28 -1.70 2.99
CA HIS A 94 15.96 -3.05 3.46
C HIS A 94 16.26 -4.11 2.39
N PRO A 95 16.84 -5.29 2.72
CA PRO A 95 17.17 -6.34 1.74
C PRO A 95 15.98 -6.83 0.92
N ASP A 96 14.80 -7.00 1.52
CA ASP A 96 13.59 -7.40 0.79
C ASP A 96 12.94 -6.27 -0.05
N PHE A 97 13.51 -5.06 -0.07
CA PHE A 97 12.97 -3.98 -0.88
C PHE A 97 13.11 -4.33 -2.37
N LEU A 98 12.01 -4.29 -3.11
CA LEU A 98 12.00 -4.59 -4.54
C LEU A 98 12.12 -3.33 -5.38
N LYS A 99 12.92 -3.38 -6.46
CA LYS A 99 13.11 -2.24 -7.39
C LYS A 99 11.78 -1.74 -7.98
N GLU A 100 10.79 -2.63 -8.13
CA GLU A 100 9.46 -2.27 -8.64
C GLU A 100 8.76 -1.22 -7.77
N PHE A 101 9.01 -1.17 -6.46
CA PHE A 101 8.41 -0.17 -5.55
C PHE A 101 8.93 1.25 -5.82
N LYS A 102 9.94 1.42 -6.67
CA LYS A 102 10.41 2.74 -7.14
C LYS A 102 9.67 3.21 -8.40
N GLY A 103 9.02 2.30 -9.12
CA GLY A 103 8.33 2.58 -10.38
C GLY A 103 7.27 3.65 -10.21
N HIS A 104 7.15 4.55 -11.19
CA HIS A 104 6.02 5.48 -11.19
C HIS A 104 4.73 4.73 -11.50
N SER A 105 3.62 5.27 -11.02
CA SER A 105 2.28 4.70 -11.19
C SER A 105 1.95 4.40 -12.66
N TRP A 106 2.24 5.29 -13.59
CA TRP A 106 2.06 5.07 -15.05
C TRP A 106 2.86 3.87 -15.58
N ASP A 107 4.12 3.70 -15.16
CA ASP A 107 4.96 2.55 -15.55
C ASP A 107 4.38 1.23 -15.02
N VAL A 108 3.78 1.32 -13.83
CA VAL A 108 3.29 0.16 -13.08
C VAL A 108 1.91 -0.27 -13.55
N LEU A 109 1.10 0.67 -13.99
CA LEU A 109 -0.30 0.44 -14.36
C LEU A 109 -0.49 0.33 -15.88
N GLY A 110 0.52 0.72 -16.67
CA GLY A 110 0.45 0.69 -18.13
C GLY A 110 -0.61 1.63 -18.68
N ILE A 111 -0.75 2.81 -18.06
CA ILE A 111 -1.69 3.87 -18.40
C ILE A 111 -0.94 4.96 -19.18
#